data_AF-A0A9D5PVT3-F1
#
_entry.id   AF-A0A9D5PVT3-F1
#
_cell.length_a   1.000
_cell.length_b   1.000
_cell.length_c   1.000
_cell.angle_alpha   90.00
_cell.angle_beta   90.00
_cell.angle_gamma   90.00
#
_symmetry.space_group_name_H-M   'P 1'
#
loop_
_entity.id
_entity.type
_entity.pdbx_description
1 polymer ?
#
loop_
_entity_poly.entity_id
_entity_poly.type
_entity_poly.pdbx_seq_one_letter_code
_entity_poly.pdbx_strand_id
1 'polypeptide(L)'
;TYTHISGMYTYYTGEANLNINFPDYNLPFTAAHELAHQRGILPENEANFVAFLVCMESDDPYIRYSGLLNMVEYVNSALYSADYDTFAAVYGSLDPRVRYEIVSYNEFFEKYRENTAANVSSALNDTYLKAQGQTAGEKSYGMVVDLAVAYVKENSR
;
A
#
# COMPACT_ATOMS: atom_id res chain seq x y z
N THR A 1 12.18 -2.44 5.40
CA THR A 1 12.64 -3.16 6.61
C THR A 1 12.58 -4.65 6.38
N TYR A 2 13.29 -5.45 7.18
CA TYR A 2 13.39 -6.91 6.99
C TYR A 2 12.04 -7.65 7.00
N THR A 3 11.01 -7.04 7.59
CA THR A 3 9.68 -7.63 7.74
C THR A 3 8.68 -7.20 6.68
N HIS A 4 9.01 -6.20 5.86
CA HIS A 4 8.08 -5.49 4.96
C HIS A 4 6.85 -4.88 5.65
N ILE A 5 6.89 -4.74 6.98
CA ILE A 5 5.82 -4.10 7.76
C ILE A 5 6.10 -2.59 7.79
N SER A 6 5.25 -1.81 7.11
CA SER A 6 5.30 -0.34 7.08
C SER A 6 4.67 0.28 8.33
N GLY A 7 3.65 -0.37 8.91
CA GLY A 7 2.94 0.07 10.09
C GLY A 7 2.35 -1.10 10.88
N MET A 8 1.91 -0.82 12.11
CA MET A 8 1.23 -1.78 12.96
C MET A 8 0.30 -1.09 13.95
N TYR A 9 -0.98 -1.42 13.87
CA TYR A 9 -1.96 -1.12 14.89
C TYR A 9 -1.88 -2.11 16.06
N THR A 10 -1.55 -1.62 17.26
CA THR A 10 -1.47 -2.44 18.48
C THR A 10 -2.80 -2.37 19.23
N TYR A 11 -3.65 -3.40 19.04
CA TYR A 11 -5.00 -3.46 19.63
C TYR A 11 -5.03 -3.25 21.17
N TYR A 12 -4.06 -3.80 21.90
CA TYR A 12 -4.03 -3.69 23.37
C TYR A 12 -3.81 -2.26 23.88
N THR A 13 -2.99 -1.46 23.18
CA THR A 13 -2.70 -0.07 23.56
C THR A 13 -3.52 0.94 22.77
N GLY A 14 -4.14 0.51 21.66
CA GLY A 14 -4.86 1.37 20.74
C GLY A 14 -3.94 2.24 19.88
N GLU A 15 -2.64 1.94 19.80
CA GLU A 15 -1.65 2.80 19.14
C GLU A 15 -1.35 2.35 17.71
N ALA A 16 -1.31 3.31 16.78
CA ALA A 16 -0.78 3.13 15.44
C ALA A 16 0.73 3.42 15.47
N ASN A 17 1.53 2.42 15.12
CA ASN A 17 3.00 2.52 15.10
C ASN A 17 3.48 2.51 13.65
N LEU A 18 4.42 3.40 13.31
CA LEU A 18 4.90 3.58 11.95
C LEU A 18 6.38 3.24 11.82
N ASN A 19 6.73 2.66 10.68
CA ASN A 19 8.10 2.36 10.31
C ASN A 19 8.70 3.49 9.49
N ILE A 20 9.38 4.42 10.16
CA ILE A 20 9.99 5.61 9.54
C ILE A 20 11.21 5.32 8.65
N ASN A 21 11.54 4.05 8.41
CA ASN A 21 12.61 3.67 7.49
C ASN A 21 12.13 3.54 6.03
N PHE A 22 10.82 3.48 5.77
CA PHE A 22 10.28 3.44 4.41
C PHE A 22 10.51 4.79 3.71
N PRO A 23 10.51 4.84 2.36
CA PRO A 23 10.51 6.11 1.64
C PRO A 23 9.40 7.04 2.13
N ASP A 24 9.72 8.31 2.37
CA ASP A 24 8.88 9.25 3.12
C ASP A 24 7.46 9.38 2.59
N TYR A 25 7.24 9.23 1.27
CA TYR A 25 5.91 9.31 0.67
C TYR A 25 4.97 8.20 1.17
N ASN A 26 5.49 7.09 1.73
CA ASN A 26 4.65 6.01 2.25
C ASN A 26 4.05 6.34 3.62
N LEU A 27 4.65 7.26 4.37
CA LEU A 27 4.28 7.50 5.77
C LEU A 27 2.85 8.02 5.93
N PRO A 28 2.35 9.00 5.16
CA PRO A 28 0.98 9.46 5.32
C PRO A 28 -0.06 8.38 5.03
N PHE A 29 0.10 7.63 3.93
CA PHE A 29 -0.79 6.52 3.59
C PHE A 29 -0.78 5.43 4.66
N THR A 30 0.41 5.03 5.12
CA THR A 30 0.56 4.03 6.19
C THR A 30 -0.10 4.52 7.49
N ALA A 31 0.09 5.80 7.84
CA ALA A 31 -0.57 6.39 9.01
C ALA A 31 -2.10 6.33 8.89
N ALA A 32 -2.65 6.69 7.73
CA ALA A 32 -4.09 6.62 7.48
C ALA A 32 -4.62 5.18 7.55
N HIS A 33 -3.85 4.21 7.05
CA HIS A 33 -4.16 2.77 7.11
C HIS A 33 -4.23 2.27 8.56
N GLU A 34 -3.19 2.52 9.37
CA GLU A 34 -3.19 2.09 10.77
C GLU A 34 -4.27 2.80 11.61
N LEU A 35 -4.59 4.06 11.26
CA LEU A 35 -5.72 4.77 11.86
C LEU A 35 -7.07 4.19 11.45
N ALA A 36 -7.20 3.61 10.25
CA ALA A 36 -8.40 2.87 9.86
C ALA A 36 -8.59 1.62 10.73
N HIS A 37 -7.53 0.88 11.01
CA HIS A 37 -7.54 -0.22 11.98
C HIS A 37 -7.92 0.25 13.39
N GLN A 38 -7.38 1.39 13.83
CA GLN A 38 -7.78 2.02 15.10
C GLN A 38 -9.28 2.36 15.16
N ARG A 39 -9.93 2.57 14.00
CA ARG A 39 -11.39 2.80 13.89
C ARG A 39 -12.21 1.53 13.68
N GLY A 40 -11.59 0.36 13.77
CA GLY A 40 -12.27 -0.93 13.70
C GLY A 40 -12.46 -1.48 12.28
N ILE A 41 -11.82 -0.87 11.27
CA ILE A 41 -11.76 -1.45 9.92
C ILE A 41 -10.70 -2.54 9.95
N LEU A 42 -11.13 -3.80 10.08
CA LEU A 42 -10.21 -4.93 10.22
C LEU A 42 -9.67 -5.45 8.89
N PRO A 43 -10.46 -5.55 7.80
CA PRO A 43 -9.94 -6.07 6.54
C PRO A 43 -8.92 -5.11 5.92
N GLU A 44 -7.70 -5.58 5.67
CA GLU A 44 -6.61 -4.79 5.07
C GLU A 44 -7.01 -4.07 3.76
N ASN A 45 -7.83 -4.70 2.92
CA ASN A 45 -8.26 -4.09 1.66
C ASN A 45 -9.19 -2.89 1.89
N GLU A 46 -10.06 -3.00 2.90
CA GLU A 46 -10.91 -1.88 3.31
C GLU A 46 -10.08 -0.80 4.00
N ALA A 47 -9.11 -1.17 4.84
CA ALA A 47 -8.18 -0.23 5.47
C ALA A 47 -7.34 0.54 4.44
N ASN A 48 -6.82 -0.13 3.41
CA ASN A 48 -6.11 0.50 2.29
C ASN A 48 -7.01 1.44 1.49
N PHE A 49 -8.27 1.05 1.24
CA PHE A 49 -9.21 1.93 0.55
C PHE A 49 -9.59 3.15 1.40
N VAL A 50 -9.85 2.97 2.70
CA VAL A 50 -10.10 4.07 3.65
C VAL A 50 -8.88 4.99 3.73
N ALA A 51 -7.66 4.45 3.78
CA ALA A 51 -6.43 5.23 3.76
C ALA A 51 -6.32 6.10 2.51
N PHE A 52 -6.64 5.54 1.35
CA PHE A 52 -6.72 6.31 0.09
C PHE A 52 -7.72 7.46 0.21
N LEU A 53 -8.95 7.21 0.66
CA LEU A 53 -9.97 8.24 0.81
C LEU A 53 -9.52 9.36 1.78
N VAL A 54 -8.99 8.98 2.95
CA VAL A 54 -8.47 9.94 3.95
C VAL A 54 -7.35 10.80 3.37
N CYS A 55 -6.44 10.20 2.60
CA CYS A 55 -5.39 10.95 1.93
C CYS A 55 -5.95 11.93 0.89
N MET A 56 -6.96 11.53 0.12
CA MET A 56 -7.58 12.36 -0.92
C MET A 56 -8.35 13.56 -0.38
N GLU A 57 -8.94 13.43 0.81
CA GLU A 57 -9.65 14.52 1.51
C GLU A 57 -8.71 15.52 2.22
N SER A 58 -7.39 15.31 2.16
CA SER A 58 -6.43 16.23 2.78
C SER A 58 -6.19 17.49 1.94
N ASP A 59 -6.17 18.64 2.61
CA ASP A 59 -5.74 19.90 1.97
C ASP A 59 -4.23 19.91 1.65
N ASP A 60 -3.44 19.08 2.32
CA ASP A 60 -2.00 18.98 2.11
C ASP A 60 -1.70 18.21 0.80
N PRO A 61 -1.03 18.85 -0.19
CA PRO A 61 -0.68 18.19 -1.45
C PRO A 61 0.24 16.98 -1.28
N TYR A 62 1.10 16.95 -0.25
CA TYR A 62 2.00 15.83 0.03
C TYR A 62 1.24 14.60 0.55
N ILE A 63 0.21 14.80 1.39
CA ILE A 63 -0.64 13.71 1.88
C ILE A 63 -1.48 13.13 0.73
N ARG A 64 -2.02 13.99 -0.14
CA ARG A 64 -2.71 13.52 -1.36
C ARG A 64 -1.78 12.76 -2.28
N TYR A 65 -0.56 13.27 -2.47
CA TYR A 65 0.47 12.61 -3.26
C TYR A 65 0.80 11.20 -2.74
N SER A 66 0.98 11.07 -1.43
CA SER A 66 1.20 9.78 -0.75
C SER A 66 0.11 8.77 -1.08
N GLY A 67 -1.16 9.16 -0.96
CA GLY A 67 -2.30 8.29 -1.26
C GLY A 67 -2.42 7.95 -2.75
N LEU A 68 -2.20 8.93 -3.63
CA LEU A 68 -2.21 8.72 -5.08
C LEU A 68 -1.11 7.77 -5.53
N LEU A 69 0.12 7.94 -5.04
CA LEU A 69 1.25 7.10 -5.44
C LEU A 69 1.08 5.66 -4.96
N ASN A 70 0.63 5.45 -3.72
CA ASN A 70 0.28 4.12 -3.23
C ASN A 70 -0.79 3.47 -4.15
N MET A 71 -1.86 4.21 -4.47
CA MET A 71 -2.90 3.70 -5.37
C MET A 71 -2.39 3.41 -6.79
N VAL A 72 -1.48 4.23 -7.31
CA VAL A 72 -0.83 3.97 -8.61
C VAL A 72 -0.03 2.66 -8.57
N GLU A 73 0.66 2.34 -7.47
CA GLU A 73 1.34 1.05 -7.32
C GLU A 73 0.36 -0.13 -7.32
N TYR A 74 -0.77 -0.03 -6.60
CA TYR A 74 -1.85 -1.02 -6.62
C TYR A 74 -2.37 -1.24 -8.06
N VAL A 75 -2.71 -0.17 -8.77
CA VAL A 75 -3.24 -0.21 -10.14
C VAL A 75 -2.20 -0.74 -11.11
N ASN A 76 -0.94 -0.31 -11.02
CA ASN A 76 0.15 -0.78 -11.88
C ASN A 76 0.39 -2.28 -11.71
N SER A 77 0.37 -2.80 -10.49
CA SER A 77 0.52 -4.23 -10.21
C SER A 77 -0.64 -5.06 -10.82
N ALA A 78 -1.87 -4.55 -10.69
CA ALA A 78 -3.04 -5.15 -11.29
C ALA A 78 -2.99 -5.13 -12.83
N LEU A 79 -2.63 -3.98 -13.42
CA LEU A 79 -2.48 -3.83 -14.87
C LEU A 79 -1.37 -4.72 -15.41
N TYR A 80 -0.19 -4.75 -14.77
CA TYR A 80 0.91 -5.61 -15.18
C TYR A 80 0.48 -7.08 -15.29
N SER A 81 -0.33 -7.54 -14.33
CA SER A 81 -0.85 -8.91 -14.31
C SER A 81 -1.93 -9.16 -15.37
N ALA A 82 -2.72 -8.15 -15.73
CA ALA A 82 -3.87 -8.28 -16.61
C ALA A 82 -3.54 -8.04 -18.09
N ASP A 83 -2.76 -7.00 -18.39
CA ASP A 83 -2.34 -6.59 -19.72
C ASP A 83 -1.04 -5.77 -19.61
N TYR A 84 0.06 -6.40 -19.99
CA TYR A 84 1.39 -5.81 -19.93
C TYR A 84 1.56 -4.61 -20.88
N ASP A 85 0.96 -4.65 -22.08
CA ASP A 85 1.11 -3.56 -23.05
C ASP A 85 0.39 -2.31 -22.56
N THR A 86 -0.81 -2.48 -22.01
CA THR A 86 -1.54 -1.40 -21.34
C THR A 86 -0.78 -0.87 -20.12
N PHE A 87 -0.25 -1.76 -19.26
CA PHE A 87 0.62 -1.36 -18.16
C PHE A 87 1.81 -0.51 -18.65
N ALA A 88 2.53 -0.97 -19.68
CA ALA A 88 3.72 -0.29 -20.18
C ALA A 88 3.38 1.10 -20.72
N ALA A 89 2.25 1.24 -21.43
CA ALA A 89 1.76 2.52 -21.91
C ALA A 89 1.38 3.48 -20.77
N VAL A 90 0.61 3.00 -19.79
CA VAL A 90 0.18 3.79 -18.63
C VAL A 90 1.38 4.19 -17.76
N TYR A 91 2.22 3.24 -17.38
CA TYR A 91 3.43 3.48 -16.62
C TYR A 91 4.36 4.46 -17.35
N GLY A 92 4.55 4.28 -18.67
CA GLY A 92 5.36 5.17 -19.50
C GLY A 92 4.82 6.61 -19.59
N SER A 93 3.52 6.82 -19.39
CA SER A 93 2.88 8.13 -19.38
C SER A 93 3.02 8.89 -18.06
N LEU A 94 3.44 8.22 -16.98
CA LEU A 94 3.65 8.86 -15.68
C LEU A 94 4.80 9.88 -15.73
N ASP A 95 4.65 10.95 -14.95
CA ASP A 95 5.71 11.94 -14.73
C ASP A 95 7.02 11.23 -14.36
N PRO A 96 8.17 11.58 -14.99
CA PRO A 96 9.44 10.95 -14.70
C PRO A 96 9.81 10.93 -13.20
N ARG A 97 9.36 11.92 -12.43
CA ARG A 97 9.59 11.99 -10.98
C ARG A 97 8.83 10.91 -10.22
N VAL A 98 7.59 10.63 -10.62
CA VAL A 98 6.77 9.55 -10.04
C VAL A 98 7.42 8.20 -10.33
N ARG A 99 7.87 7.98 -11.58
CA ARG A 99 8.59 6.75 -11.94
C ARG A 99 9.89 6.60 -11.15
N TYR A 100 10.62 7.69 -10.95
CA TYR A 100 11.84 7.68 -10.15
C TYR A 100 11.58 7.26 -8.70
N GLU A 101 10.49 7.72 -8.09
CA GLU A 101 10.12 7.29 -6.73
C GLU A 101 9.74 5.81 -6.66
N ILE A 102 8.98 5.30 -7.63
CA ILE A 102 8.64 3.87 -7.71
C ILE A 102 9.93 3.02 -7.85
N VAL A 103 10.89 3.46 -8.65
CA VAL A 103 12.19 2.79 -8.78
C VAL A 103 12.96 2.87 -7.46
N SER A 104 13.01 4.03 -6.82
CA SER A 104 13.70 4.24 -5.54
C SER A 104 13.12 3.37 -4.42
N TYR A 105 11.80 3.18 -4.41
CA TYR A 105 11.12 2.24 -3.51
C TYR A 105 11.62 0.82 -3.74
N ASN A 106 11.62 0.36 -5.00
CA ASN A 106 12.08 -0.99 -5.34
C ASN A 106 13.56 -1.22 -4.97
N GLU A 107 14.44 -0.27 -5.27
CA GLU A 107 15.86 -0.30 -4.90
C GLU A 107 16.06 -0.31 -3.38
N PHE A 108 15.26 0.48 -2.65
CA PHE A 108 15.28 0.48 -1.19
C PHE A 108 14.97 -0.91 -0.62
N PHE A 109 14.07 -1.67 -1.24
CA PHE A 109 13.75 -3.03 -0.80
C PHE A 109 14.70 -4.10 -1.32
N GLU A 110 15.42 -3.85 -2.41
CA GLU A 110 16.35 -4.81 -3.01
C GLU A 110 17.44 -5.26 -2.03
N LYS A 111 18.02 -4.34 -1.24
CA LYS A 111 19.02 -4.65 -0.21
C LYS A 111 18.52 -5.59 0.92
N TYR A 112 17.21 -5.80 1.02
CA TYR A 112 16.60 -6.70 2.00
C TYR A 112 16.18 -8.06 1.40
N ARG A 113 16.32 -8.25 0.08
CA ARG A 113 15.86 -9.44 -0.65
C ARG A 113 16.53 -10.75 -0.22
N GLU A 114 17.81 -10.73 0.14
CA GLU A 114 18.61 -11.92 0.44
C GLU A 114 18.93 -12.12 1.94
N ASN A 115 18.09 -11.64 2.86
CA ASN A 115 18.36 -11.80 4.29
C ASN A 115 17.58 -12.98 4.90
N THR A 116 18.26 -13.88 5.62
CA THR A 116 17.67 -15.01 6.36
C THR A 116 16.56 -14.59 7.34
N ALA A 117 16.61 -13.36 7.85
CA ALA A 117 15.53 -12.76 8.67
C ALA A 117 14.24 -12.48 7.87
N ALA A 118 14.34 -12.23 6.56
CA ALA A 118 13.17 -12.07 5.69
C ALA A 118 12.39 -13.39 5.53
N ASN A 119 13.08 -14.54 5.57
CA ASN A 119 12.44 -15.86 5.54
C ASN A 119 11.72 -16.22 6.86
N VAL A 120 12.25 -15.77 8.00
CA VAL A 120 11.58 -15.96 9.30
C VAL A 120 10.43 -14.97 9.45
N SER A 121 10.63 -13.73 9.02
CA SER A 121 9.58 -12.73 9.02
C SER A 121 8.48 -13.04 8.02
N SER A 122 8.77 -13.65 6.88
CA SER A 122 7.73 -14.07 5.93
C SER A 122 6.87 -15.17 6.56
N ALA A 123 7.44 -16.11 7.33
CA ALA A 123 6.66 -17.11 8.05
C ALA A 123 5.80 -16.51 9.18
N LEU A 124 6.33 -15.54 9.93
CA LEU A 124 5.58 -14.83 10.97
C LEU A 124 4.49 -13.91 10.38
N ASN A 125 4.81 -13.20 9.31
CA ASN A 125 3.88 -12.35 8.57
C ASN A 125 2.78 -13.20 7.92
N ASP A 126 3.13 -14.31 7.29
CA ASP A 126 2.17 -15.26 6.73
C ASP A 126 1.25 -15.86 7.80
N THR A 127 1.77 -16.10 9.01
CA THR A 127 0.95 -16.54 10.15
C THR A 127 0.04 -15.41 10.68
N TYR A 128 0.54 -14.17 10.74
CA TYR A 128 -0.23 -12.99 11.14
C TYR A 128 -1.35 -12.69 10.13
N LEU A 129 -1.03 -12.66 8.83
CA LEU A 129 -1.96 -12.52 7.72
C LEU A 129 -3.02 -13.63 7.74
N LYS A 130 -2.62 -14.90 7.93
CA LYS A 130 -3.56 -16.02 8.08
C LYS A 130 -4.46 -15.89 9.31
N ALA A 131 -3.94 -15.39 10.43
CA ALA A 131 -4.71 -15.15 11.64
C ALA A 131 -5.73 -14.00 11.47
N GLN A 132 -5.44 -13.04 10.58
CA GLN A 132 -6.35 -11.96 10.17
C GLN A 132 -7.25 -12.36 8.98
N GLY A 133 -7.23 -13.63 8.55
CA GLY A 133 -8.08 -14.15 7.47
C GLY A 133 -7.56 -13.93 6.05
N GLN A 134 -6.37 -13.35 5.88
CA GLN A 134 -5.67 -13.28 4.61
C GLN A 134 -4.99 -14.61 4.32
N THR A 135 -5.48 -15.36 3.33
CA THR A 135 -4.82 -16.58 2.89
C THR A 135 -3.57 -16.25 2.07
N ALA A 136 -2.47 -16.96 2.35
CA ALA A 136 -1.25 -16.90 1.55
C ALA A 136 -1.58 -17.12 0.07
N GLY A 137 -1.61 -16.05 -0.73
CA GLY A 137 -1.85 -16.13 -2.17
C GLY A 137 -3.13 -15.48 -2.68
N GLU A 138 -4.00 -14.93 -1.83
CA GLU A 138 -4.96 -13.95 -2.34
C GLU A 138 -4.19 -12.70 -2.75
N LYS A 139 -4.19 -12.40 -4.05
CA LYS A 139 -3.75 -11.12 -4.59
C LYS A 139 -4.75 -10.05 -4.13
N SER A 140 -4.66 -9.67 -2.85
CA SER A 140 -5.55 -8.72 -2.16
C SER A 140 -5.58 -7.32 -2.80
N TYR A 141 -4.68 -7.05 -3.75
CA TYR A 141 -4.66 -5.84 -4.58
C TYR A 141 -5.95 -5.59 -5.37
N GLY A 142 -6.70 -6.64 -5.75
CA GLY A 142 -7.87 -6.49 -6.63
C GLY A 142 -8.99 -5.63 -6.02
N MET A 143 -9.38 -5.90 -4.77
CA MET A 143 -10.53 -5.21 -4.15
C MET A 143 -10.29 -3.71 -3.95
N VAL A 144 -9.10 -3.33 -3.50
CA VAL A 144 -8.78 -1.90 -3.31
C VAL A 144 -8.76 -1.15 -4.65
N VAL A 145 -8.27 -1.78 -5.72
CA VAL A 145 -8.32 -1.22 -7.08
C VAL A 145 -9.76 -1.09 -7.55
N ASP A 146 -10.60 -2.12 -7.36
CA ASP A 146 -12.01 -2.09 -7.75
C ASP A 146 -12.77 -0.97 -7.03
N LEU A 147 -12.56 -0.82 -5.72
CA LEU A 147 -13.16 0.24 -4.90
C LEU A 147 -12.70 1.64 -5.34
N ALA A 148 -11.40 1.81 -5.59
CA ALA A 148 -10.86 3.08 -6.06
C ALA A 148 -11.40 3.46 -7.45
N VAL A 149 -11.46 2.51 -8.38
CA VAL A 149 -12.02 2.73 -9.72
C VAL A 149 -13.51 3.07 -9.63
N ALA A 150 -14.28 2.37 -8.79
CA ALA A 150 -15.69 2.66 -8.57
C ALA A 150 -15.90 4.07 -8.02
N TYR A 151 -15.16 4.43 -6.98
CA TYR A 151 -15.20 5.76 -6.35
C TYR A 151 -14.88 6.88 -7.35
N VAL A 152 -13.79 6.74 -8.12
CA VAL A 152 -13.42 7.73 -9.14
C VAL A 152 -14.51 7.86 -10.21
N LYS A 153 -15.09 6.75 -10.69
CA LYS A 153 -16.17 6.78 -11.69
C LYS A 153 -17.44 7.47 -11.19
N GLU A 154 -17.76 7.33 -9.91
CA GLU A 154 -18.92 7.97 -9.30
C GLU A 154 -18.70 9.48 -9.12
N ASN A 155 -17.49 9.89 -8.73
CA ASN A 155 -17.16 11.29 -8.39
C ASN A 155 -16.59 12.11 -9.56
N SER A 156 -16.36 11.50 -10.73
CA SER A 156 -15.91 12.20 -11.95
C SER A 156 -17.05 12.70 -12.84
N ARG A 157 -18.29 12.70 -12.33
CA ARG A 157 -19.48 13.23 -13.02
C ARG A 157 -19.80 14.64 -12.55
#